data_AF-A0A2A4PCS0-F1
#
_entry.id   AF-A0A2A4PCS0-F1
#
_cell.length_a   1.000
_cell.length_b   1.000
_cell.length_c   1.000
_cell.angle_alpha   90.00
_cell.angle_beta   90.00
_cell.angle_gamma   90.00
#
_symmetry.space_group_name_H-M   'P 1'
#
loop_
_entity.id
_entity.type
_entity.pdbx_description
1 polymer ?
#
loop_
_entity_poly.entity_id
_entity_poly.type
_entity_poly.pdbx_seq_one_letter_code
_entity_poly.pdbx_strand_id
1 'polypeptide(L)' 'MTMSIPSARSVAFDLLAAVLRQKKSLDQALSENSNLGGLEVRDRGFARSITATTLRRLGQIDALIDIALDRPIPQK' A
#
# COMPACT_ATOMS: atom_id res chain seq x y z
N MET A 1 -4.76 -26.06 -1.08
CA MET A 1 -5.24 -24.66 -1.03
C MET A 1 -4.88 -24.09 0.33
N THR A 2 -3.72 -23.45 0.46
CA THR A 2 -3.38 -22.75 1.70
C THR A 2 -4.20 -21.47 1.74
N MET A 3 -5.19 -21.39 2.64
CA MET A 3 -5.83 -20.14 3.00
C MET A 3 -4.77 -19.29 3.73
N SER A 4 -3.96 -18.56 2.96
CA SER A 4 -3.01 -17.61 3.50
C SER A 4 -3.81 -16.50 4.17
N ILE A 5 -3.74 -16.42 5.50
CA ILE A 5 -4.17 -15.22 6.22
C ILE A 5 -3.47 -14.04 5.54
N PRO A 6 -4.22 -13.02 5.05
CA PRO A 6 -3.60 -11.88 4.40
C PRO A 6 -2.62 -11.26 5.39
N SER A 7 -1.36 -11.04 4.99
CA SER A 7 -0.42 -10.36 5.86
C SER A 7 -0.75 -8.86 5.92
N ALA A 8 -0.41 -8.16 7.00
CA ALA A 8 -0.54 -6.71 7.08
C ALA A 8 0.12 -5.98 5.89
N ARG A 9 1.23 -6.52 5.38
CA ARG A 9 1.94 -5.99 4.20
C ARG A 9 1.15 -6.20 2.91
N SER A 10 0.52 -7.35 2.74
CA SER A 10 -0.36 -7.65 1.60
C SER A 10 -1.56 -6.69 1.58
N VAL A 11 -2.19 -6.47 2.72
CA VAL A 11 -3.30 -5.51 2.83
C VAL A 11 -2.84 -4.08 2.55
N ALA A 12 -1.68 -3.67 3.05
CA ALA A 12 -1.11 -2.35 2.73
C ALA A 12 -0.86 -2.18 1.23
N PHE A 13 -0.37 -3.24 0.55
CA PHE A 13 -0.20 -3.23 -0.90
C PHE A 13 -1.54 -3.05 -1.64
N ASP A 14 -2.59 -3.77 -1.22
CA ASP A 14 -3.93 -3.64 -1.81
C ASP A 14 -4.48 -2.22 -1.66
N LEU A 15 -4.31 -1.62 -0.48
CA LEU A 15 -4.71 -0.24 -0.20
C LEU A 15 -3.94 0.75 -1.09
N LEU A 16 -2.63 0.59 -1.23
CA LEU A 16 -1.82 1.43 -2.12
C LEU A 16 -2.23 1.27 -3.59
N ALA A 17 -2.57 0.06 -4.04
CA ALA A 17 -3.06 -0.17 -5.39
C ALA A 17 -4.41 0.52 -5.63
N ALA A 18 -5.33 0.46 -4.67
CA ALA A 18 -6.61 1.16 -4.74
C ALA A 18 -6.43 2.69 -4.85
N VAL A 19 -5.54 3.27 -4.06
CA VAL A 19 -5.29 4.72 -4.09
C VAL A 19 -4.53 5.14 -5.35
N LEU A 20 -3.36 4.53 -5.61
CA LEU A 20 -2.44 5.01 -6.64
C LEU A 20 -2.88 4.64 -8.06
N ARG A 21 -3.43 3.43 -8.24
CA ARG A 21 -3.84 2.92 -9.56
C ARG A 21 -5.32 3.14 -9.84
N GLN A 22 -6.19 2.87 -8.87
CA GLN A 22 -7.64 3.00 -9.05
C GLN A 22 -8.17 4.40 -8.70
N LYS A 23 -7.29 5.31 -8.25
CA LYS A 23 -7.60 6.71 -7.92
C LYS A 23 -8.70 6.87 -6.86
N LYS A 24 -8.86 5.87 -5.98
CA LYS A 24 -9.74 5.97 -4.82
C LYS A 24 -9.13 6.88 -3.76
N SER A 25 -9.96 7.53 -2.96
CA SER A 25 -9.47 8.20 -1.76
C SER A 25 -8.95 7.15 -0.77
N LEU A 26 -8.02 7.55 0.11
CA LEU A 26 -7.52 6.64 1.15
C LEU A 26 -8.66 6.17 2.08
N ASP A 27 -9.61 7.07 2.39
CA ASP A 27 -10.77 6.73 3.21
C ASP A 27 -11.65 5.66 2.55
N GLN A 28 -11.95 5.81 1.26
CA GLN A 28 -12.67 4.82 0.48
C GLN A 28 -11.92 3.48 0.41
N ALA A 29 -10.60 3.51 0.17
CA ALA A 29 -9.80 2.29 0.12
C ALA A 29 -9.81 1.55 1.47
N LEU A 30 -9.80 2.28 2.60
CA LEU A 30 -9.85 1.71 3.94
C LEU A 30 -11.22 1.11 4.27
N SER A 31 -12.32 1.73 3.84
CA SER A 31 -13.68 1.25 4.11
C SER A 31 -14.07 0.05 3.24
N GLU A 32 -13.60 -0.01 2.00
CA GLU A 32 -13.94 -1.09 1.05
C GLU A 32 -13.03 -2.33 1.16
N ASN A 33 -11.92 -2.27 1.89
CA ASN A 33 -10.98 -3.39 1.99
C ASN A 33 -11.41 -4.41 3.06
N SER A 34 -12.07 -5.48 2.63
CA SER A 34 -12.51 -6.58 3.51
C SER A 34 -11.37 -7.31 4.22
N ASN A 35 -10.20 -7.41 3.57
CA ASN A 35 -9.02 -8.09 4.15
C ASN A 35 -8.46 -7.31 5.34
N LEU A 36 -8.60 -5.98 5.37
CA LEU A 36 -8.24 -5.16 6.52
C LEU A 36 -9.08 -5.50 7.75
N GLY A 37 -10.37 -5.79 7.59
CA GLY A 37 -11.26 -6.22 8.67
C GLY A 37 -10.89 -7.59 9.25
N GLY A 38 -10.32 -8.48 8.43
CA GLY A 38 -9.90 -9.84 8.83
C GLY A 38 -8.56 -9.92 9.56
N LEU A 39 -7.82 -8.81 9.66
CA LEU A 39 -6.56 -8.75 10.42
C LEU A 39 -6.81 -8.51 11.91
N GLU A 40 -5.88 -8.99 12.75
CA GLU A 40 -5.79 -8.60 14.16
C GLU A 40 -5.61 -7.09 14.33
N VAL A 41 -6.06 -6.53 15.46
CA VAL A 41 -6.05 -5.07 15.73
C VAL A 41 -4.67 -4.45 15.47
N ARG A 42 -3.61 -5.12 15.93
CA ARG A 42 -2.22 -4.69 15.77
C ARG A 42 -1.82 -4.63 14.30
N ASP A 43 -2.17 -5.64 13.53
CA ASP A 43 -1.84 -5.76 12.11
C ASP A 43 -2.61 -4.75 11.26
N ARG A 44 -3.85 -4.42 11.65
CA ARG A 44 -4.60 -3.31 11.05
C ARG A 44 -3.87 -1.97 11.24
N GLY A 45 -3.41 -1.70 12.46
CA GLY A 45 -2.62 -0.51 12.76
C GLY A 45 -1.34 -0.45 11.93
N PHE A 46 -0.65 -1.59 11.80
CA PHE A 46 0.58 -1.69 11.00
C PHE A 46 0.31 -1.48 9.50
N ALA A 47 -0.71 -2.11 8.92
CA ALA A 47 -1.08 -1.93 7.52
C ALA A 47 -1.45 -0.48 7.19
N ARG A 48 -2.22 0.18 8.08
CA ARG A 48 -2.57 1.61 7.97
C ARG A 48 -1.33 2.49 8.04
N SER A 49 -0.42 2.20 8.98
CA SER A 49 0.82 2.96 9.16
C SER A 49 1.73 2.89 7.94
N ILE A 50 1.91 1.69 7.35
CA ILE A 50 2.66 1.52 6.09
C ILE A 50 2.01 2.36 5.00
N THR A 51 0.71 2.16 4.76
CA THR A 51 -0.02 2.83 3.68
C THR A 51 0.07 4.36 3.81
N ALA A 52 -0.22 4.91 4.98
CA ALA A 52 -0.20 6.35 5.21
C ALA A 52 1.22 6.94 5.13
N THR A 53 2.24 6.19 5.56
CA THR A 53 3.64 6.65 5.48
C THR A 53 4.14 6.63 4.04
N THR A 54 3.83 5.59 3.28
CA THR A 54 4.17 5.51 1.86
C THR A 54 3.52 6.65 1.07
N LEU A 55 2.22 6.91 1.26
CA LEU A 55 1.54 8.00 0.55
C LEU A 55 2.11 9.38 0.90
N ARG A 56 2.41 9.64 2.19
CA ARG A 56 3.02 10.91 2.62
C ARG A 56 4.42 11.13 2.08
N ARG A 57 5.17 10.04 1.86
CA ARG A 57 6.56 10.08 1.38
C ARG A 57 6.70 9.65 -0.08
N LEU A 58 5.62 9.59 -0.85
CA LEU A 58 5.62 8.99 -2.17
C LEU A 58 6.68 9.61 -3.09
N GLY A 59 6.71 10.94 -3.19
CA GLY A 59 7.73 11.62 -4.00
C GLY A 59 9.17 11.45 -3.48
N GLN A 60 9.36 11.28 -2.16
CA GLN A 60 10.69 10.98 -1.61
C GLN A 60 11.11 9.55 -1.96
N ILE A 61 10.17 8.61 -1.88
CA ILE A 61 10.39 7.20 -2.22
C ILE A 61 10.70 7.08 -3.71
N ASP A 62 9.92 7.73 -4.58
CA ASP A 62 10.15 7.73 -6.03
C ASP A 62 11.51 8.33 -6.37
N ALA A 63 11.88 9.46 -5.77
CA ALA A 63 13.21 10.06 -5.98
C ALA A 63 14.37 9.15 -5.52
N LEU A 64 14.22 8.44 -4.40
CA LEU A 64 15.22 7.48 -3.94
C LEU A 64 15.31 6.26 -4.86
N ILE A 65 14.19 5.81 -5.41
CA ILE A 65 14.16 4.75 -6.40
C ILE A 65 14.91 5.20 -7.66
N ASP A 66 14.65 6.41 -8.15
CA ASP A 66 15.31 6.96 -9.34
C ASP A 66 16.83 7.04 -9.18
N ILE A 67 17.32 7.41 -7.99
CA ILE A 67 18.77 7.41 -7.68
C ILE A 67 19.36 6.00 -7.73
N ALA A 68 18.59 4.99 -7.31
CA ALA A 68 19.06 3.61 -7.22
C ALA A 68 18.93 2.83 -8.54
N LEU A 69 18.37 3.44 -9.59
CA LEU A 69 18.17 2.81 -10.89
C LEU A 69 19.33 3.09 -11.85
N ASP A 70 19.95 2.04 -12.38
CA ASP A 70 20.97 2.16 -13.43
C ASP A 70 20.42 2.76 -14.74
N ARG A 71 19.11 2.62 -14.96
CA ARG A 71 18.39 3.14 -16.13
C ARG A 71 17.02 3.65 -15.69
N PRO A 72 16.57 4.80 -16.21
CA PRO A 72 15.28 5.38 -15.83
C PRO A 72 14.12 4.44 -16.17
N ILE A 73 13.08 4.44 -15.33
CA ILE A 73 11.85 3.71 -15.63
C ILE A 73 11.18 4.35 -16.86
N PRO A 74 10.81 3.58 -17.89
CA PRO A 74 10.06 4.11 -19.03
C PRO A 74 8.78 4.82 -18.55
N GLN A 75 8.52 6.03 -19.05
CA GLN A 75 7.25 6.70 -18.77
C GLN A 75 6.10 5.88 -19.38
N LYS A 76 5.01 5.74 -18.64
CA LYS A 76 3.81 5.00 -19.04
C LYS A 76 2.93 5.82 -19.97
#